data_AF-A0A9W4H4B9-F1
#
_entry.id   AF-A0A9W4H4B9-F1
#
_cell.length_a   1.000
_cell.length_b   1.000
_cell.length_c   1.000
_cell.angle_alpha   90.00
_cell.angle_beta   90.00
_cell.angle_gamma   90.00
#
_symmetry.space_group_name_H-M   'P 1'
#
loop_
_entity.id
_entity.type
_entity.pdbx_description
1 polymer ?
#
loop_
_entity_poly.entity_id
_entity_poly.type
_entity_poly.pdbx_seq_one_letter_code
_entity_poly.pdbx_strand_id
1 'polypeptide(L)'
;MGWVANVMVSVDMADNANMAAFNDWLRDQAPRLFGAEALGVGFLRLTTSVEGNEWGGWKMPECEVWAGALNNADLPALRRRFTQMPWREPNVVQLMTMDQEEGFFRLWMLRDGQLRQYAPQEPDETDEGFYRE
;
A
#
# COMPACT_ATOMS: atom_id res chain seq x y z
N MET A 1 -5.35 -3.44 -21.85
CA MET A 1 -4.67 -4.18 -20.76
C MET A 1 -4.65 -3.26 -19.55
N GLY A 2 -4.97 -3.75 -18.35
CA GLY A 2 -4.89 -2.95 -17.12
C GLY A 2 -3.50 -3.05 -16.50
N TRP A 3 -3.07 -2.01 -15.81
CA TRP A 3 -1.82 -1.96 -15.05
C TRP A 3 -2.08 -2.28 -13.59
N VAL A 4 -1.44 -3.28 -13.00
CA VAL A 4 -1.78 -3.76 -11.65
C VAL A 4 -0.72 -3.35 -10.64
N ALA A 5 -1.14 -2.77 -9.51
CA ALA A 5 -0.27 -2.54 -8.36
C ALA A 5 -0.78 -3.30 -7.13
N ASN A 6 0.08 -4.05 -6.46
CA ASN A 6 -0.22 -4.70 -5.19
C ASN A 6 0.09 -3.73 -4.06
N VAL A 7 -0.85 -3.58 -3.12
CA VAL A 7 -0.70 -2.68 -1.98
C VAL A 7 -1.04 -3.40 -0.69
N MET A 8 -0.16 -3.24 0.30
CA MET A 8 -0.43 -3.58 1.69
C MET A 8 -0.20 -2.36 2.58
N VAL A 9 -1.01 -2.21 3.62
CA VAL A 9 -0.83 -1.17 4.63
C VAL A 9 -0.92 -1.81 6.00
N SER A 10 0.11 -1.62 6.83
CA SER A 10 0.09 -1.95 8.25
C SER A 10 -0.13 -0.69 9.07
N VAL A 11 -1.09 -0.71 9.99
CA VAL A 11 -1.42 0.39 10.90
C VAL A 11 -1.65 -0.13 12.32
N ASP A 12 -1.61 0.79 13.29
CA ASP A 12 -2.11 0.52 14.63
C ASP A 12 -3.65 0.56 14.65
N MET A 13 -4.27 -0.16 15.58
CA MET A 13 -5.73 -0.16 15.79
C MET A 13 -6.32 1.24 15.98
N ALA A 14 -5.56 2.16 16.58
CA ALA A 14 -5.98 3.55 16.74
C ALA A 14 -6.22 4.26 15.39
N ASP A 15 -5.58 3.79 14.31
CA ASP A 15 -5.61 4.37 12.97
C ASP A 15 -6.61 3.71 12.02
N ASN A 16 -7.37 2.71 12.46
CA ASN A 16 -8.36 2.03 11.61
C ASN A 16 -9.35 2.96 10.92
N ALA A 17 -9.85 3.98 11.61
CA ALA A 17 -10.77 4.95 11.01
C ALA A 17 -10.10 5.76 9.89
N ASN A 18 -8.84 6.16 10.08
CA ASN A 18 -8.06 6.84 9.06
C ASN A 18 -7.78 5.90 7.88
N MET A 19 -7.46 4.64 8.16
CA MET A 19 -7.21 3.64 7.13
C MET A 19 -8.46 3.33 6.30
N ALA A 20 -9.63 3.25 6.93
CA ALA A 20 -10.90 3.12 6.24
C ALA A 20 -11.18 4.32 5.32
N ALA A 21 -10.94 5.55 5.79
CA ALA A 21 -11.10 6.75 4.96
C ALA A 21 -10.09 6.81 3.79
N PHE A 22 -8.87 6.32 3.98
CA PHE A 22 -7.91 6.15 2.90
C PHE A 22 -8.39 5.10 1.89
N ASN A 23 -8.96 3.99 2.37
CA ASN A 23 -9.51 2.93 1.52
C ASN A 23 -10.72 3.38 0.70
N ASP A 24 -11.62 4.18 1.27
CA ASP A 24 -12.75 4.75 0.53
C ASP A 24 -12.26 5.74 -0.53
N TRP A 25 -11.21 6.52 -0.24
CA TRP A 25 -10.55 7.35 -1.25
C TRP A 25 -9.96 6.51 -2.40
N LEU A 26 -9.30 5.38 -2.11
CA LEU A 26 -8.82 4.46 -3.16
C LEU A 26 -9.96 3.98 -4.06
N ARG A 27 -11.11 3.66 -3.46
CA ARG A 27 -12.26 3.12 -4.17
C ARG A 27 -12.90 4.13 -5.11
N ASP A 28 -13.04 5.36 -4.65
CA ASP A 28 -13.95 6.32 -5.29
C ASP A 28 -13.24 7.51 -5.94
N GLN A 29 -12.03 7.85 -5.48
CA GLN A 29 -11.42 9.16 -5.76
C GLN A 29 -9.95 9.11 -6.20
N ALA A 30 -9.28 7.97 -6.01
CA ALA A 30 -7.88 7.86 -6.41
C ALA A 30 -7.73 8.02 -7.93
N PRO A 31 -6.80 8.85 -8.39
CA PRO A 31 -6.56 9.03 -9.81
C PRO A 31 -5.92 7.78 -10.41
N ARG A 32 -6.21 7.56 -11.68
CA ARG A 32 -5.56 6.52 -12.47
C ARG A 32 -4.32 7.05 -13.17
N LEU A 33 -3.29 6.22 -13.28
CA LEU A 33 -2.07 6.49 -14.05
C LEU A 33 -2.40 6.74 -15.54
N PHE A 34 -3.42 6.03 -16.04
CA PHE A 34 -3.92 6.15 -17.41
C PHE A 34 -5.41 6.48 -17.41
N GLY A 35 -5.81 7.47 -18.22
CA GLY A 35 -7.20 7.91 -18.36
C GLY A 35 -7.53 9.11 -17.47
N ALA A 36 -7.48 10.31 -18.05
CA ALA A 36 -7.44 11.58 -17.33
C ALA A 36 -8.67 11.93 -16.47
N GLU A 37 -9.80 11.24 -16.65
CA GLU A 37 -11.07 11.59 -15.99
C GLU A 37 -11.65 10.47 -15.10
N ALA A 38 -11.07 9.27 -15.13
CA ALA A 38 -11.58 8.15 -14.35
C ALA A 38 -10.97 8.13 -12.94
N LEU A 39 -11.85 8.14 -11.93
CA LEU A 39 -11.48 7.99 -10.52
C LEU A 39 -11.76 6.56 -10.02
N GLY A 40 -11.08 6.20 -8.93
CA GLY A 40 -11.23 4.92 -8.28
C GLY A 40 -10.36 3.84 -8.90
N VAL A 41 -9.55 3.18 -8.06
CA VAL A 41 -8.52 2.22 -8.47
C VAL A 41 -8.71 0.84 -7.83
N GLY A 42 -9.78 0.65 -7.06
CA GLY A 42 -10.02 -0.56 -6.29
C GLY A 42 -9.98 -0.28 -4.78
N PHE A 43 -9.88 -1.32 -3.96
CA PHE A 43 -9.90 -1.19 -2.51
C PHE A 43 -9.07 -2.28 -1.84
N LEU A 44 -8.71 -2.04 -0.59
CA LEU A 44 -8.04 -2.96 0.31
C LEU A 44 -9.05 -3.57 1.29
N ARG A 45 -8.74 -4.75 1.82
CA ARG A 45 -9.48 -5.39 2.92
C ARG A 45 -8.55 -5.63 4.10
N LEU A 46 -9.08 -5.46 5.32
CA LEU A 46 -8.40 -5.89 6.53
C LEU A 46 -8.30 -7.41 6.53
N THR A 47 -7.08 -7.93 6.54
CA THR A 47 -6.77 -9.38 6.43
C THR A 47 -6.45 -10.05 7.76
N THR A 48 -6.48 -9.28 8.84
CA THR A 48 -6.01 -9.64 10.20
C THR A 48 -7.10 -9.47 11.25
N SER A 49 -8.35 -9.22 10.82
CA SER A 49 -9.50 -9.08 11.72
C SER A 49 -9.89 -10.41 12.36
N VAL A 50 -10.55 -10.37 13.51
CA VAL A 50 -11.09 -11.59 14.16
C VAL A 50 -12.10 -12.32 13.28
N GLU A 51 -12.88 -11.58 12.48
CA GLU A 51 -13.97 -12.12 11.66
C GLU A 51 -13.50 -12.62 10.28
N GLY A 52 -12.35 -12.15 9.80
CA GLY A 52 -11.82 -12.42 8.46
C GLY A 52 -10.30 -12.40 8.45
N ASN A 53 -9.70 -13.33 9.20
CA ASN A 53 -8.26 -13.53 9.27
C ASN A 53 -7.81 -14.48 8.15
N GLU A 54 -7.02 -13.98 7.21
CA GLU A 54 -6.47 -14.75 6.09
C GLU A 54 -5.04 -15.24 6.35
N TRP A 55 -4.51 -15.01 7.55
CA TRP A 55 -3.14 -15.36 7.92
C TRP A 55 -3.03 -16.80 8.40
N GLY A 56 -1.93 -17.45 8.05
CA GLY A 56 -1.62 -18.80 8.52
C GLY A 56 -1.18 -18.84 9.98
N GLY A 57 -1.27 -20.04 10.60
CA GLY A 57 -0.81 -20.30 11.95
C GLY A 57 -1.93 -20.44 12.98
N TRP A 58 -1.58 -20.50 14.26
CA TRP A 58 -2.52 -20.77 15.37
C TRP A 58 -2.72 -19.56 16.31
N LYS A 59 -2.23 -18.40 15.90
CA LYS A 59 -2.26 -17.16 16.68
C LYS A 59 -2.88 -16.05 15.86
N MET A 60 -3.47 -15.07 16.55
CA MET A 60 -3.90 -13.84 15.91
C MET A 60 -2.68 -12.96 15.64
N PRO A 61 -2.55 -12.38 14.43
CA PRO A 61 -1.54 -11.38 14.15
C PRO A 61 -1.64 -10.22 15.14
N GLU A 62 -0.51 -9.78 15.69
CA GLU A 62 -0.43 -8.61 16.59
C GLU A 62 -0.21 -7.30 15.80
N CYS A 63 -0.80 -7.24 14.60
CA CYS A 63 -0.77 -6.08 13.72
C CYS A 63 -2.02 -6.07 12.83
N GLU A 64 -2.40 -4.90 12.34
CA GLU A 64 -3.49 -4.77 11.39
C GLU A 64 -2.97 -4.51 9.99
N VAL A 65 -3.18 -5.48 9.11
CA VAL A 65 -2.76 -5.41 7.71
C VAL A 65 -3.96 -5.37 6.78
N TRP A 66 -4.05 -4.28 6.01
CA TRP A 66 -4.96 -4.11 4.89
C TRP A 66 -4.25 -4.47 3.59
N ALA A 67 -4.86 -5.27 2.72
CA ALA A 67 -4.23 -5.71 1.47
C ALA A 67 -5.21 -5.70 0.29
N GLY A 68 -4.67 -5.49 -0.92
CA GLY A 68 -5.44 -5.56 -2.16
C GLY A 68 -4.60 -5.29 -3.41
N ALA A 69 -5.18 -5.62 -4.57
CA ALA A 69 -4.63 -5.29 -5.88
C ALA A 69 -5.43 -4.14 -6.49
N LEU A 70 -4.73 -3.10 -6.93
CA LEU A 70 -5.29 -1.89 -7.51
C LEU A 70 -5.08 -1.86 -9.03
N ASN A 71 -6.05 -1.29 -9.74
CA ASN A 71 -6.05 -1.21 -11.19
C ASN A 71 -5.77 0.22 -11.68
N ASN A 72 -4.70 0.37 -12.46
CA ASN A 72 -4.15 1.59 -13.01
C ASN A 72 -3.90 2.67 -11.94
N ALA A 73 -3.48 2.31 -10.72
CA ALA A 73 -3.29 3.29 -9.66
C ALA A 73 -2.09 4.21 -9.93
N ASP A 74 -2.28 5.53 -9.77
CA ASP A 74 -1.17 6.47 -9.68
C ASP A 74 -0.49 6.34 -8.30
N LEU A 75 0.59 5.56 -8.23
CA LEU A 75 1.34 5.31 -7.00
C LEU A 75 1.97 6.58 -6.38
N PRO A 76 2.52 7.54 -7.14
CA PRO A 76 2.85 8.87 -6.61
C PRO A 76 1.68 9.57 -5.91
N ALA A 77 0.49 9.62 -6.52
CA ALA A 77 -0.70 10.25 -5.92
C ALA A 77 -1.17 9.51 -4.66
N LEU A 78 -1.11 8.17 -4.67
CA LEU A 78 -1.41 7.32 -3.52
C LEU A 78 -0.46 7.65 -2.35
N ARG A 79 0.86 7.67 -2.58
CA ARG A 79 1.87 8.01 -1.56
C ARG A 79 1.66 9.41 -0.99
N ARG A 80 1.34 10.38 -1.85
CA ARG A 80 1.00 11.75 -1.43
C ARG A 80 -0.24 11.76 -0.54
N ARG A 81 -1.31 11.07 -0.93
CA ARG A 81 -2.54 10.98 -0.13
C ARG A 81 -2.27 10.31 1.21
N PHE A 82 -1.52 9.21 1.21
CA PHE A 82 -1.14 8.47 2.42
C PHE A 82 -0.38 9.37 3.42
N THR A 83 0.51 10.23 2.91
CA THR A 83 1.26 11.21 3.73
C THR A 83 0.35 12.28 4.36
N GLN A 84 -0.75 12.64 3.70
CA GLN A 84 -1.69 13.67 4.14
C GLN A 84 -2.76 13.16 5.12
N MET A 85 -2.86 11.84 5.32
CA MET A 85 -3.82 11.28 6.25
C MET A 85 -3.46 11.70 7.69
N PRO A 86 -4.45 12.02 8.54
CA PRO A 86 -4.22 12.47 9.91
C PRO A 86 -3.97 11.27 10.83
N TRP A 87 -2.91 10.50 10.55
CA TRP A 87 -2.53 9.32 11.36
C TRP A 87 -2.35 9.70 12.82
N ARG A 88 -2.90 8.89 13.72
CA ARG A 88 -2.75 9.02 15.18
C ARG A 88 -1.38 8.55 15.59
N GLU A 89 -0.90 7.46 15.01
CA GLU A 89 0.41 6.86 15.26
C GLU A 89 1.29 6.88 14.00
N PRO A 90 1.68 8.06 13.48
CA PRO A 90 2.33 8.19 12.17
C PRO A 90 3.68 7.45 12.08
N ASN A 91 4.39 7.24 13.19
CA ASN A 91 5.71 6.60 13.15
C ASN A 91 5.64 5.08 12.93
N VAL A 92 4.48 4.46 13.15
CA VAL A 92 4.32 3.00 13.00
C VAL A 92 3.56 2.61 11.74
N VAL A 93 2.95 3.56 11.01
CA VAL A 93 2.27 3.25 9.75
C VAL A 93 3.27 2.83 8.66
N GLN A 94 2.91 1.78 7.93
CA GLN A 94 3.72 1.19 6.87
C GLN A 94 2.87 1.03 5.63
N LEU A 95 3.35 1.59 4.52
CA LEU A 95 2.77 1.39 3.20
C LEU A 95 3.73 0.54 2.38
N MET A 96 3.27 -0.60 1.88
CA MET A 96 4.03 -1.47 1.00
C MET A 96 3.38 -1.45 -0.38
N THR A 97 4.13 -1.08 -1.40
CA THR A 97 3.67 -1.03 -2.79
C THR A 97 4.55 -1.90 -3.67
N MET A 98 3.95 -2.66 -4.58
CA MET A 98 4.65 -3.37 -5.64
C MET A 98 3.93 -3.09 -6.95
N ASP A 99 4.57 -2.34 -7.83
CA ASP A 99 4.08 -2.07 -9.18
C ASP A 99 4.17 -3.33 -10.07
N GLN A 100 3.50 -3.32 -11.23
CA GLN A 100 3.39 -4.50 -12.10
C GLN A 100 4.74 -5.03 -12.59
N GLU A 101 5.70 -4.13 -12.81
CA GLU A 101 7.04 -4.43 -13.29
C GLU A 101 8.05 -4.61 -12.15
N GLU A 102 7.60 -4.48 -10.89
CA GLU A 102 8.45 -4.63 -9.72
C GLU A 102 8.42 -6.09 -9.23
N GLY A 103 9.59 -6.64 -8.92
CA GLY A 103 9.76 -7.99 -8.37
C GLY A 103 9.58 -8.07 -6.85
N PHE A 104 9.49 -6.94 -6.15
CA PHE A 104 9.34 -6.88 -4.70
C PHE A 104 8.55 -5.66 -4.21
N PHE A 105 8.03 -5.75 -2.99
CA PHE A 105 7.39 -4.63 -2.31
C PHE A 105 8.42 -3.59 -1.85
N ARG A 106 8.18 -2.34 -2.19
CA ARG A 106 8.86 -1.19 -1.59
C ARG A 106 8.11 -0.76 -0.33
N LEU A 107 8.81 -0.73 0.81
CA LEU A 107 8.29 -0.24 2.08
C LEU A 107 8.43 1.29 2.15
N TRP A 108 7.37 1.96 2.59
CA TRP A 108 7.28 3.40 2.81
C TRP A 108 6.81 3.65 4.24
N MET A 109 7.52 4.49 4.99
CA MET A 109 7.16 4.86 6.36
C MET A 109 7.24 6.37 6.56
N LEU A 110 6.37 6.92 7.40
CA LEU A 110 6.44 8.33 7.77
C LEU A 110 7.51 8.55 8.83
N ARG A 111 8.42 9.49 8.57
CA ARG A 111 9.47 9.95 9.48
C ARG A 111 9.56 11.46 9.40
N ASP A 112 9.40 12.12 10.54
CA ASP A 112 9.44 13.59 10.63
C ASP A 112 8.44 14.27 9.66
N GLY A 113 7.24 13.68 9.52
CA GLY A 113 6.20 14.16 8.61
C GLY A 113 6.46 13.91 7.13
N GLN A 114 7.52 13.18 6.77
CA GLN A 114 7.87 12.85 5.40
C GLN A 114 7.81 11.34 5.16
N LEU A 115 7.29 10.94 4.00
CA LEU A 115 7.28 9.55 3.60
C LEU A 115 8.64 9.16 3.02
N ARG A 116 9.30 8.17 3.63
CA ARG A 116 10.62 7.66 3.22
C ARG A 116 10.52 6.21 2.79
N GLN A 117 11.26 5.85 1.74
CA GLN A 117 11.37 4.47 1.27
C GLN A 117 12.42 3.69 2.07
N TYR A 118 12.14 2.42 2.35
CA TYR A 118 12.97 1.47 3.10
C TYR A 118 13.07 0.11 2.37
N ALA A 119 13.37 0.17 1.06
CA ALA A 119 13.60 -1.01 0.22
C ALA A 119 14.99 -0.91 -0.42
N PRO A 120 15.56 -2.04 -0.91
CA PRO A 120 16.78 -2.00 -1.71
C PRO A 120 16.63 -0.99 -2.86
N GLN A 121 17.62 -0.13 -3.03
CA GLN A 121 17.73 0.73 -4.22
C GLN A 121 18.47 0.00 -5.34
N GLU A 122 19.38 -0.92 -4.96
CA GLU A 122 20.12 -1.80 -5.85
C GLU A 122 20.29 -3.18 -5.17
N PRO A 123 20.28 -4.30 -5.92
CA PRO A 123 19.92 -4.31 -7.33
C PRO A 123 18.41 -4.07 -7.52
N ASP A 124 18.02 -3.44 -8.62
CA ASP A 124 16.63 -3.28 -9.04
C ASP A 124 16.33 -4.10 -10.32
N GLU A 125 15.06 -4.14 -10.70
CA GLU A 125 14.58 -4.95 -11.83
C GLU A 125 15.21 -4.60 -13.19
N THR A 126 15.87 -3.43 -13.29
CA THR A 126 16.56 -2.96 -14.48
C THR A 126 18.05 -3.35 -14.53
N ASP A 127 18.60 -3.84 -13.41
CA ASP A 127 20.00 -4.26 -13.32
C ASP A 127 20.27 -5.57 -14.07
N GLU A 128 21.44 -5.63 -14.72
CA GLU A 128 21.92 -6.85 -15.39
C GLU A 128 22.03 -8.00 -14.38
N GLY A 129 21.39 -9.13 -14.69
CA GLY A 129 21.40 -10.32 -13.85
C GLY A 129 20.49 -10.27 -12.62
N PHE A 130 19.59 -9.27 -12.51
CA PHE A 130 18.61 -9.20 -11.42
C PHE A 130 17.74 -10.46 -11.37
N TYR A 131 17.06 -10.78 -12.47
CA TYR A 131 16.39 -12.06 -12.66
C TYR A 131 17.41 -13.04 -13.25
N ARG A 132 18.24 -13.64 -12.41
CA ARG A 132 19.22 -14.66 -12.84
C ARG A 132 18.55 -15.66 -13.80
N GLU A 133 19.15 -15.87 -14.96
CA GLU A 133 19.07 -17.17 -15.66
C GLU A 133 19.96 -18.19 -14.95
#